data_AF-A0A6P8WPB8-F1
#
_entry.id   AF-A0A6P8WPB8-F1
#
_cell.length_a   1.000
_cell.length_b   1.000
_cell.length_c   1.000
_cell.angle_alpha   90.00
_cell.angle_beta   90.00
_cell.angle_gamma   90.00
#
_symmetry.space_group_name_H-M   'P 1'
#
loop_
_entity.id
_entity.type
_entity.pdbx_description
1 polymer ?
#
loop_
_entity_poly.entity_id
_entity_poly.type
_entity_poly.pdbx_seq_one_letter_code
_entity_poly.pdbx_strand_id
1 'polypeptide(L)'
;MAEEDSFVILGSSPLPSLYSHGNSLLHDALEYDGDGNGETAVAATENTAAIAAPVNLNQQNEIAELTKLNENSLPTTLPSEQNSLAASFLLGDVNPDVLKNSVYSQFPSLCSMQACAEDVVKLQTMMTEYVALKQTLDKVNHTMQEYYKITQKWREEASGREEAYKQKLQECQLQIDKLTEENRQLKKDVEWNLEQMRLVESIRQKEHDELRQSVSEKSSLISNMRVEIDKLQQHQVPSFEYVPEATTTESEYIKREEHELQVKDLKRQMSQLLAENLEINDMKKTYIDEINCLKVNLTSAEELFNATRADVNNLKAKDLQKDEEIAYLKTQIDIYRRDFEMERADREKNAGEKEQYLVDLRALQRRNQELIEALAESHKNSKSSYTPSTSASTSTVRDEQRPVLDPTGAAAKTADTEFRCPICSKSFNALTVLQSHVNDCLDKN
;
A
#
# COMPACT_ATOMS: atom_id res chain seq x y z
N MET A 1 2.92 17.85 26.62
CA MET A 1 3.37 16.56 27.16
C MET A 1 2.16 15.68 27.20
N ALA A 2 2.02 14.81 26.19
CA ALA A 2 0.92 13.89 26.05
C ALA A 2 1.47 12.51 26.45
N GLU A 3 0.87 11.92 27.46
CA GLU A 3 1.17 10.57 27.91
C GLU A 3 0.39 9.61 26.98
N GLU A 4 1.13 8.87 26.16
CA GLU A 4 0.58 7.85 25.28
C GLU A 4 0.53 6.52 26.03
N ASP A 5 -0.66 6.18 26.53
CA ASP A 5 -0.95 4.86 27.09
C ASP A 5 -1.00 3.81 25.97
N SER A 6 0.07 3.01 25.89
CA SER A 6 0.22 1.85 25.03
C SER A 6 -0.68 0.70 25.51
N PHE A 7 -1.77 0.43 24.79
CA PHE A 7 -2.63 -0.74 25.03
C PHE A 7 -2.38 -1.83 23.98
N VAL A 8 -1.93 -2.99 24.48
CA VAL A 8 -1.74 -4.22 23.73
C VAL A 8 -3.09 -4.90 23.52
N ILE A 9 -3.52 -5.00 22.27
CA ILE A 9 -4.66 -5.84 21.88
C ILE A 9 -4.11 -7.25 21.60
N LEU A 10 -4.47 -8.22 22.45
CA LEU A 10 -4.30 -9.65 22.15
C LEU A 10 -5.30 -10.05 21.07
N GLY A 11 -4.92 -9.82 19.81
CA GLY A 11 -5.63 -10.31 18.63
C GLY A 11 -5.25 -11.76 18.33
N SER A 12 -6.26 -12.61 18.21
CA SER A 12 -6.18 -14.02 17.81
C SER A 12 -5.38 -14.21 16.52
N SER A 13 -4.55 -15.26 16.52
CA SER A 13 -3.74 -15.69 15.37
C SER A 13 -4.61 -15.91 14.11
N PRO A 14 -4.19 -15.44 12.92
CA PRO A 14 -4.85 -15.83 11.68
C PRO A 14 -4.56 -17.31 11.37
N LEU A 15 -5.60 -18.05 10.98
CA LEU A 15 -5.49 -19.43 10.53
C LEU A 15 -4.53 -19.55 9.33
N PRO A 16 -3.65 -20.57 9.29
CA PRO A 16 -2.84 -20.85 8.12
C PRO A 16 -3.70 -21.55 7.07
N SER A 17 -4.04 -20.85 5.99
CA SER A 17 -4.57 -21.47 4.79
C SER A 17 -3.43 -22.08 3.98
N LEU A 18 -3.19 -23.37 4.19
CA LEU A 18 -2.54 -24.25 3.24
C LEU A 18 -3.58 -24.65 2.18
N TYR A 19 -3.41 -24.18 0.94
CA TYR A 19 -3.56 -25.03 -0.24
C TYR A 19 -2.53 -24.63 -1.31
N SER A 20 -1.59 -25.54 -1.47
CA SER A 20 -0.72 -25.72 -2.63
C SER A 20 -1.49 -26.51 -3.68
N HIS A 21 -1.46 -26.03 -4.92
CA HIS A 21 -1.61 -26.70 -6.23
C HIS A 21 -2.16 -25.64 -7.19
N GLY A 22 -1.55 -25.25 -8.30
CA GLY A 22 -0.32 -25.64 -8.97
C GLY A 22 -0.35 -24.88 -10.31
N ASN A 23 0.77 -24.30 -10.72
CA ASN A 23 1.25 -24.32 -12.11
C ASN A 23 2.55 -23.54 -12.20
N SER A 24 3.62 -24.30 -11.94
CA SER A 24 4.90 -24.10 -12.60
C SER A 24 4.73 -24.57 -14.03
N LEU A 25 4.59 -23.66 -14.99
CA LEU A 25 4.77 -23.95 -16.42
C LEU A 25 4.77 -22.63 -17.21
N LEU A 26 5.96 -22.03 -17.35
CA LEU A 26 6.33 -21.18 -18.49
C LEU A 26 7.85 -20.94 -18.45
N HIS A 27 8.57 -22.03 -18.70
CA HIS A 27 9.91 -21.99 -19.28
C HIS A 27 10.03 -23.24 -20.16
N ASP A 28 10.58 -23.05 -21.36
CA ASP A 28 10.78 -24.01 -22.47
C ASP A 28 9.56 -24.40 -23.30
N ALA A 29 9.47 -23.83 -24.49
CA ALA A 29 9.58 -24.58 -25.75
C ALA A 29 9.58 -23.63 -26.95
N LEU A 30 10.78 -23.35 -27.45
CA LEU A 30 11.03 -23.08 -28.87
C LEU A 30 11.07 -24.43 -29.60
N GLU A 31 10.65 -24.41 -30.87
CA GLU A 31 10.85 -25.44 -31.92
C GLU A 31 10.15 -26.79 -31.75
N TYR A 32 9.12 -27.07 -32.56
CA TYR A 32 9.14 -28.18 -33.53
C TYR A 32 7.92 -28.14 -34.47
N ASP A 33 8.16 -28.34 -35.76
CA ASP A 33 7.19 -28.55 -36.86
C ASP A 33 6.44 -29.89 -36.73
N GLY A 34 5.22 -29.97 -37.28
CA GLY A 34 4.60 -31.27 -37.58
C GLY A 34 3.08 -31.32 -37.60
N ASP A 35 2.53 -31.03 -38.77
CA ASP A 35 1.44 -31.71 -39.50
C ASP A 35 0.41 -32.61 -38.75
N GLY A 36 -0.88 -32.46 -39.10
CA GLY A 36 -1.87 -33.54 -38.96
C GLY A 36 -3.21 -33.23 -38.27
N ASN A 37 -4.20 -32.84 -39.09
CA ASN A 37 -5.57 -33.36 -39.20
C ASN A 37 -6.42 -33.77 -37.97
N GLY A 38 -7.71 -33.36 -37.98
CA GLY A 38 -8.84 -34.07 -37.33
C GLY A 38 -9.58 -33.23 -36.28
N GLU A 39 -10.61 -32.44 -36.62
CA GLU A 39 -12.04 -32.80 -36.75
C GLU A 39 -12.78 -33.15 -35.42
N THR A 40 -13.80 -32.31 -35.14
CA THR A 40 -15.16 -32.59 -34.63
C THR A 40 -15.55 -32.81 -33.14
N ALA A 41 -16.69 -32.16 -32.83
CA ALA A 41 -17.76 -32.43 -31.85
C ALA A 41 -17.52 -32.01 -30.37
N VAL A 42 -18.25 -31.03 -29.80
CA VAL A 42 -19.71 -30.90 -29.49
C VAL A 42 -20.19 -31.87 -28.41
N ALA A 43 -20.44 -31.34 -27.21
CA ALA A 43 -21.52 -31.67 -26.26
C ALA A 43 -21.36 -30.72 -25.04
N ALA A 44 -22.19 -29.72 -24.76
CA ALA A 44 -23.61 -29.76 -24.38
C ALA A 44 -23.89 -30.77 -23.24
N THR A 45 -23.91 -30.27 -21.99
CA THR A 45 -24.72 -30.86 -20.93
C THR A 45 -25.33 -29.73 -20.08
N GLU A 46 -26.62 -29.50 -20.29
CA GLU A 46 -27.51 -28.86 -19.33
C GLU A 46 -27.83 -29.84 -18.20
N ASN A 47 -27.90 -29.38 -16.96
CA ASN A 47 -28.98 -29.75 -16.03
C ASN A 47 -29.03 -28.84 -14.78
N THR A 48 -30.05 -27.99 -14.80
CA THR A 48 -31.09 -27.80 -13.76
C THR A 48 -30.72 -27.76 -12.26
N ALA A 49 -30.84 -26.54 -11.72
CA ALA A 49 -31.68 -26.14 -10.59
C ALA A 49 -31.63 -26.92 -9.26
N ALA A 50 -30.99 -26.32 -8.26
CA ALA A 50 -31.54 -26.27 -6.90
C ALA A 50 -31.17 -24.93 -6.24
N ILE A 51 -32.22 -24.16 -5.97
CA ILE A 51 -32.22 -22.87 -5.29
C ILE A 51 -31.88 -23.13 -3.81
N ALA A 52 -30.77 -22.56 -3.33
CA ALA A 52 -30.52 -22.39 -1.90
C ALA A 52 -30.08 -20.93 -1.68
N ALA A 53 -31.05 -20.14 -1.25
CA ALA A 53 -30.86 -18.74 -0.86
C ALA A 53 -29.92 -18.63 0.35
N PRO A 54 -29.18 -17.51 0.47
CA PRO A 54 -28.23 -17.29 1.55
C PRO A 54 -28.96 -17.12 2.89
N VAL A 55 -28.45 -17.81 3.90
CA VAL A 55 -28.82 -17.64 5.30
C VAL A 55 -28.56 -16.20 5.71
N ASN A 56 -29.66 -15.47 5.85
CA ASN A 56 -29.74 -14.08 6.28
C ASN A 56 -29.51 -14.04 7.80
N LEU A 57 -28.31 -13.67 8.24
CA LEU A 57 -27.99 -13.47 9.66
C LEU A 57 -28.35 -12.03 10.09
N ASN A 58 -29.58 -11.60 9.83
CA ASN A 58 -30.19 -10.45 10.48
C ASN A 58 -30.88 -10.91 11.77
N GLN A 59 -30.08 -11.21 12.79
CA GLN A 59 -30.53 -11.35 14.18
C GLN A 59 -29.47 -10.72 15.08
N GLN A 60 -29.32 -9.40 14.98
CA GLN A 60 -28.63 -8.61 16.02
C GLN A 60 -29.00 -7.11 16.03
N ASN A 61 -30.16 -6.74 15.45
CA ASN A 61 -30.64 -5.35 15.47
C ASN A 61 -31.93 -5.12 16.27
N GLU A 62 -32.45 -6.11 17.00
CA GLU A 62 -33.65 -5.96 17.86
C GLU A 62 -33.33 -5.62 19.34
N ILE A 63 -32.21 -4.93 19.61
CA ILE A 63 -31.95 -4.33 20.95
C ILE A 63 -31.74 -2.81 20.86
N ALA A 64 -31.89 -2.22 19.67
CA ALA A 64 -31.73 -0.77 19.47
C ALA A 64 -33.07 0.00 19.40
N GLU A 65 -34.21 -0.69 19.41
CA GLU A 65 -35.55 -0.07 19.26
C GLU A 65 -36.45 -0.15 20.50
N LEU A 66 -35.84 -0.29 21.69
CA LEU A 66 -36.53 -0.16 22.99
C LEU A 66 -36.01 1.00 23.85
N THR A 67 -35.12 1.84 23.31
CA THR A 67 -34.47 2.94 24.06
C THR A 67 -34.77 4.33 23.50
N LYS A 68 -35.88 4.49 22.75
CA LYS A 68 -36.32 5.79 22.20
C LYS A 68 -37.75 6.21 22.51
N LEU A 69 -38.45 5.52 23.41
CA LEU A 69 -39.76 5.94 23.93
C LEU A 69 -39.87 5.71 25.44
N ASN A 70 -38.93 6.27 26.21
CA ASN A 70 -39.18 6.50 27.64
C ASN A 70 -38.45 7.73 28.19
N GLU A 71 -38.35 8.79 27.38
CA GLU A 71 -38.22 10.14 27.88
C GLU A 71 -39.63 10.73 27.94
N ASN A 72 -40.24 10.69 29.13
CA ASN A 72 -41.44 11.44 29.58
C ASN A 72 -42.33 10.56 30.47
N SER A 73 -41.84 10.21 31.66
CA SER A 73 -42.66 10.00 32.86
C SER A 73 -41.78 9.61 34.05
N LEU A 74 -41.02 10.57 34.58
CA LEU A 74 -40.67 10.50 36.00
C LEU A 74 -41.89 10.95 36.81
N PRO A 75 -42.39 10.17 37.78
CA PRO A 75 -43.31 10.69 38.75
C PRO A 75 -42.59 11.73 39.62
N THR A 76 -43.06 12.96 39.49
CA THR A 76 -42.90 14.05 40.46
C THR A 76 -43.37 13.57 41.83
N THR A 77 -42.47 12.99 42.64
CA THR A 77 -42.49 13.01 44.11
C THR A 77 -41.17 12.45 44.64
N LEU A 78 -40.18 13.31 44.85
CA LEU A 78 -39.21 13.11 45.92
C LEU A 78 -39.28 14.35 46.83
N PRO A 79 -39.38 14.16 48.16
CA PRO A 79 -39.57 15.24 49.10
C PRO A 79 -38.30 16.06 49.22
N SER A 80 -38.50 17.38 49.30
CA SER A 80 -37.72 18.37 50.04
C SER A 80 -36.25 18.06 50.31
N GLU A 81 -35.40 18.96 49.82
CA GLU A 81 -34.08 19.31 50.37
C GLU A 81 -34.05 19.17 51.90
N GLN A 82 -33.61 18.02 52.38
CA GLN A 82 -33.03 17.85 53.69
C GLN A 82 -31.87 16.89 53.50
N ASN A 83 -30.71 17.43 53.13
CA ASN A 83 -29.45 16.76 53.37
C ASN A 83 -29.36 16.53 54.87
N SER A 84 -29.79 15.35 55.31
CA SER A 84 -29.69 14.94 56.70
C SER A 84 -28.23 15.04 57.11
N LEU A 85 -27.95 15.66 58.27
CA LEU A 85 -26.59 15.80 58.80
C LEU A 85 -25.85 14.44 58.80
N ALA A 86 -26.58 13.33 58.94
CA ALA A 86 -26.04 11.98 58.86
C ALA A 86 -25.56 11.59 57.44
N ALA A 87 -26.27 11.98 56.38
CA ALA A 87 -25.86 11.72 55.01
C ALA A 87 -24.62 12.53 54.64
N SER A 88 -24.56 13.81 55.04
CA SER A 88 -23.39 14.67 54.82
C SER A 88 -22.18 14.29 55.69
N PHE A 89 -22.39 13.68 56.86
CA PHE A 89 -21.32 13.12 57.69
C PHE A 89 -20.70 11.87 57.09
N LEU A 90 -21.54 10.96 56.58
CA LEU A 90 -21.10 9.70 55.99
C LEU A 90 -20.35 9.91 54.67
N LEU A 91 -20.64 11.00 53.96
CA LEU A 91 -19.92 11.43 52.74
C LEU A 91 -18.62 12.18 53.02
N GLY A 92 -18.30 12.48 54.29
CA GLY A 92 -17.06 13.17 54.68
C GLY A 92 -17.07 14.69 54.55
N ASP A 93 -18.22 15.28 54.20
CA ASP A 93 -18.37 16.74 53.99
C ASP A 93 -18.53 17.52 55.31
N VAL A 94 -18.72 16.84 56.45
CA VAL A 94 -18.93 17.46 57.77
C VAL A 94 -17.90 16.98 58.79
N ASN A 95 -17.30 17.94 59.51
CA ASN A 95 -16.27 17.71 60.51
C ASN A 95 -16.81 16.84 61.68
N PRO A 96 -16.15 15.72 62.04
CA PRO A 96 -16.68 14.72 62.99
C PRO A 96 -17.05 15.24 64.38
N ASP A 97 -16.44 16.34 64.81
CA ASP A 97 -16.75 16.95 66.11
C ASP A 97 -18.15 17.61 66.15
N VAL A 98 -18.71 17.97 64.99
CA VAL A 98 -20.03 18.63 64.90
C VAL A 98 -21.17 17.63 65.07
N LEU A 99 -21.07 16.44 64.46
CA LEU A 99 -22.04 15.37 64.71
C LEU A 99 -21.87 14.76 66.10
N LYS A 100 -20.63 14.66 66.58
CA LYS A 100 -20.36 14.21 67.95
C LYS A 100 -21.13 15.10 68.95
N ASN A 101 -20.99 16.41 68.88
CA ASN A 101 -21.69 17.30 69.83
C ASN A 101 -23.23 17.34 69.65
N SER A 102 -23.73 17.16 68.43
CA SER A 102 -25.19 17.21 68.15
C SER A 102 -25.91 15.88 68.48
N VAL A 103 -25.34 14.74 68.11
CA VAL A 103 -25.97 13.42 68.28
C VAL A 103 -25.80 12.89 69.71
N TYR A 104 -24.63 13.09 70.33
CA TYR A 104 -24.40 12.67 71.72
C TYR A 104 -25.18 13.52 72.74
N SER A 105 -25.62 14.73 72.37
CA SER A 105 -26.47 15.56 73.25
C SER A 105 -27.97 15.26 73.14
N GLN A 106 -28.45 14.79 71.98
CA GLN A 106 -29.87 14.46 71.79
C GLN A 106 -30.25 13.03 72.21
N PHE A 107 -29.31 12.08 72.21
CA PHE A 107 -29.59 10.69 72.61
C PHE A 107 -28.51 10.11 73.52
N PRO A 108 -28.55 10.39 74.85
CA PRO A 108 -27.58 9.88 75.82
C PRO A 108 -27.51 8.34 75.89
N SER A 109 -28.58 7.66 75.48
CA SER A 109 -28.69 6.20 75.42
C SER A 109 -27.89 5.55 74.29
N LEU A 110 -27.35 6.30 73.33
CA LEU A 110 -26.47 5.76 72.28
C LEU A 110 -25.01 5.58 72.75
N CYS A 111 -24.63 6.18 73.87
CA CYS A 111 -23.31 5.91 74.50
C CYS A 111 -23.18 4.49 75.07
N SER A 112 -24.28 3.73 75.21
CA SER A 112 -24.24 2.34 75.72
C SER A 112 -24.19 1.29 74.62
N MET A 113 -24.47 1.64 73.36
CA MET A 113 -24.12 0.80 72.23
C MET A 113 -22.72 1.21 71.80
N GLN A 114 -21.74 0.44 72.26
CA GLN A 114 -20.38 0.40 71.73
C GLN A 114 -20.42 -0.12 70.27
N ALA A 115 -21.10 0.59 69.37
CA ALA A 115 -20.77 0.53 67.96
C ALA A 115 -19.38 1.18 67.87
N CYS A 116 -18.35 0.33 67.98
CA CYS A 116 -16.97 0.75 68.06
C CYS A 116 -16.70 1.72 66.90
N ALA A 117 -16.06 2.87 67.16
CA ALA A 117 -15.71 3.85 66.13
C ALA A 117 -14.97 3.21 64.93
N GLU A 118 -14.29 2.08 65.17
CA GLU A 118 -13.71 1.22 64.14
C GLU A 118 -14.71 0.73 63.09
N ASP A 119 -15.94 0.37 63.45
CA ASP A 119 -16.94 -0.13 62.51
C ASP A 119 -17.54 1.01 61.66
N VAL A 120 -17.60 2.22 62.20
CA VAL A 120 -17.95 3.43 61.44
C VAL A 120 -16.87 3.76 60.41
N VAL A 121 -15.59 3.67 60.80
CA VAL A 121 -14.46 3.87 59.88
C VAL A 121 -14.43 2.80 58.80
N LYS A 122 -14.65 1.52 59.14
CA LYS A 122 -14.75 0.44 58.14
C LYS A 122 -15.89 0.66 57.17
N LEU A 123 -17.06 1.10 57.65
CA LEU A 123 -18.20 1.40 56.78
C LEU A 123 -17.89 2.57 55.85
N GLN A 124 -17.24 3.61 56.36
CA GLN A 124 -16.77 4.74 55.56
C GLN A 124 -15.76 4.28 54.48
N THR A 125 -14.79 3.44 54.84
CA THR A 125 -13.83 2.85 53.89
C THR A 125 -14.55 2.04 52.82
N MET A 126 -15.45 1.12 53.19
CA MET A 126 -16.20 0.32 52.21
C MET A 126 -17.05 1.20 51.28
N MET A 127 -17.62 2.30 51.78
CA MET A 127 -18.41 3.21 50.96
C MET A 127 -17.53 4.02 50.00
N THR A 128 -16.34 4.45 50.44
CA THR A 128 -15.36 5.10 49.55
C THR A 128 -14.85 4.15 48.47
N GLU A 129 -14.58 2.89 48.82
CA GLU A 129 -14.18 1.84 47.88
C GLU A 129 -15.31 1.54 46.88
N TYR A 130 -16.56 1.48 47.34
CA TYR A 130 -17.71 1.30 46.48
C TYR A 130 -17.88 2.45 45.48
N VAL A 131 -17.72 3.71 45.94
CA VAL A 131 -17.79 4.89 45.04
C VAL A 131 -16.63 4.86 44.03
N ALA A 132 -15.41 4.53 44.46
CA ALA A 132 -14.25 4.40 43.57
C ALA A 132 -14.44 3.28 42.53
N LEU A 133 -15.01 2.15 42.93
CA LEU A 133 -15.33 1.04 42.05
C LEU A 133 -16.41 1.43 41.03
N LYS A 134 -17.46 2.12 41.47
CA LYS A 134 -18.52 2.64 40.59
C LYS A 134 -17.95 3.60 39.55
N GLN A 135 -17.12 4.55 39.96
CA GLN A 135 -16.46 5.48 39.05
C GLN A 135 -15.53 4.76 38.06
N THR A 136 -14.80 3.74 38.51
CA THR A 136 -13.96 2.91 37.64
C THR A 136 -14.82 2.16 36.61
N LEU A 137 -15.95 1.59 37.03
CA LEU A 137 -16.87 0.89 36.13
C LEU A 137 -17.48 1.83 35.08
N ASP A 138 -17.87 3.05 35.47
CA ASP A 138 -18.39 4.07 34.56
C ASP A 138 -17.33 4.47 33.51
N LYS A 139 -16.07 4.63 33.93
CA LYS A 139 -14.94 4.90 33.01
C LYS A 139 -14.69 3.72 32.06
N VAL A 140 -14.72 2.49 32.55
CA VAL A 140 -14.56 1.28 31.72
C VAL A 140 -15.71 1.15 30.71
N ASN A 141 -16.95 1.41 31.12
CA ASN A 141 -18.09 1.39 30.22
C ASN A 141 -17.97 2.47 29.13
N HIS A 142 -17.54 3.68 29.49
CA HIS A 142 -17.33 4.76 28.52
C HIS A 142 -16.21 4.42 27.52
N THR A 143 -15.07 3.95 28.00
CA THR A 143 -13.96 3.52 27.12
C THR A 143 -14.37 2.38 26.20
N MET A 144 -15.11 1.39 26.69
CA MET A 144 -15.65 0.29 25.87
C MET A 144 -16.59 0.80 24.76
N GLN A 145 -17.44 1.79 25.05
CA GLN A 145 -18.31 2.41 24.05
C GLN A 145 -17.50 3.15 22.98
N GLU A 146 -16.44 3.87 23.37
CA GLU A 146 -15.56 4.55 22.41
C GLU A 146 -14.78 3.55 21.54
N TYR A 147 -14.25 2.47 22.11
CA TYR A 147 -13.63 1.40 21.33
C TYR A 147 -14.60 0.76 20.34
N TYR A 148 -15.87 0.56 20.73
CA TYR A 148 -16.89 0.05 19.82
C TYR A 148 -17.12 1.01 18.65
N LYS A 149 -17.29 2.31 18.91
CA LYS A 149 -17.47 3.33 17.86
C LYS A 149 -16.29 3.39 16.90
N ILE A 150 -15.07 3.38 17.45
CA ILE A 150 -13.84 3.39 16.65
C ILE A 150 -13.82 2.13 15.77
N THR A 151 -14.02 0.95 16.35
CA THR A 151 -14.02 -0.32 15.61
C THR A 151 -15.06 -0.34 14.50
N GLN A 152 -16.26 0.23 14.73
CA GLN A 152 -17.29 0.35 13.72
C GLN A 152 -16.85 1.26 12.56
N LYS A 153 -16.25 2.42 12.86
CA LYS A 153 -15.71 3.33 11.85
C LYS A 153 -14.61 2.67 11.01
N TRP A 154 -13.69 1.93 11.64
CA TRP A 154 -12.66 1.17 10.91
C TRP A 154 -13.25 0.12 9.97
N ARG A 155 -14.33 -0.56 10.39
CA ARG A 155 -15.03 -1.54 9.56
C ARG A 155 -15.69 -0.86 8.34
N GLU A 156 -16.37 0.26 8.55
CA GLU A 156 -17.00 1.03 7.48
C GLU A 156 -15.95 1.57 6.48
N GLU A 157 -14.85 2.13 6.97
CA GLU A 157 -13.74 2.61 6.12
C GLU A 157 -13.02 1.48 5.38
N ALA A 158 -12.87 0.30 5.99
CA ALA A 158 -12.33 -0.88 5.32
C ALA A 158 -13.25 -1.37 4.20
N SER A 159 -14.56 -1.46 4.48
CA SER A 159 -15.58 -1.85 3.48
C SER A 159 -15.63 -0.85 2.32
N GLY A 160 -15.63 0.45 2.60
CA GLY A 160 -15.63 1.49 1.57
C GLY A 160 -14.37 1.47 0.69
N ARG A 161 -13.20 1.18 1.27
CA ARG A 161 -11.96 0.99 0.50
C ARG A 161 -12.02 -0.25 -0.38
N GLU A 162 -12.52 -1.37 0.14
CA GLU A 162 -12.68 -2.61 -0.63
C GLU A 162 -13.61 -2.41 -1.84
N GLU A 163 -14.76 -1.74 -1.64
CA GLU A 163 -15.69 -1.41 -2.72
C GLU A 163 -15.04 -0.50 -3.77
N ALA A 164 -14.28 0.51 -3.35
CA ALA A 164 -13.58 1.40 -4.27
C ALA A 164 -12.52 0.65 -5.11
N TYR A 165 -11.77 -0.27 -4.50
CA TYR A 165 -10.83 -1.12 -5.25
C TYR A 165 -11.55 -2.07 -6.21
N LYS A 166 -12.68 -2.64 -5.79
CA LYS A 166 -13.50 -3.50 -6.63
C LYS A 166 -14.05 -2.74 -7.85
N GLN A 167 -14.51 -1.51 -7.67
CA GLN A 167 -14.96 -0.65 -8.77
C GLN A 167 -13.82 -0.32 -9.74
N LYS A 168 -12.65 0.07 -9.23
CA LYS A 168 -11.46 0.33 -10.09
C LYS A 168 -11.02 -0.90 -10.86
N LEU A 169 -11.08 -2.07 -10.24
CA LEU A 169 -10.76 -3.34 -10.90
C LEU A 169 -11.76 -3.64 -12.03
N GLN A 170 -13.06 -3.41 -11.79
CA GLN A 170 -14.10 -3.57 -12.82
C GLN A 170 -13.90 -2.59 -13.98
N GLU A 171 -13.58 -1.32 -13.69
CA GLU A 171 -13.30 -0.33 -14.73
C GLU A 171 -12.07 -0.71 -15.56
N CYS A 172 -10.99 -1.16 -14.92
CA CYS A 172 -9.80 -1.64 -15.61
C CYS A 172 -10.11 -2.86 -16.48
N GLN A 173 -10.91 -3.81 -15.97
CA GLN A 173 -11.34 -4.98 -16.74
C GLN A 173 -12.14 -4.56 -17.99
N LEU A 174 -13.08 -3.62 -17.85
CA LEU A 174 -13.84 -3.10 -19.00
C LEU A 174 -12.96 -2.40 -20.03
N GLN A 175 -11.92 -1.68 -19.60
CA GLN A 175 -10.96 -1.07 -20.52
C GLN A 175 -10.12 -2.12 -21.25
N ILE A 176 -9.68 -3.18 -20.56
CA ILE A 176 -8.96 -4.29 -21.18
C ILE A 176 -9.85 -5.00 -22.20
N ASP A 177 -11.11 -5.25 -21.87
CA ASP A 177 -12.09 -5.89 -22.77
C ASP A 177 -12.34 -5.02 -24.02
N LYS A 178 -12.44 -3.71 -23.85
CA LYS A 178 -12.56 -2.77 -24.97
C LYS A 178 -11.32 -2.78 -25.87
N LEU A 179 -10.13 -2.68 -25.29
CA LEU A 179 -8.88 -2.67 -26.06
C LEU A 179 -8.62 -4.02 -26.74
N THR A 180 -9.02 -5.13 -26.13
CA THR A 180 -8.89 -6.46 -26.76
C THR A 180 -9.84 -6.61 -27.94
N GLU A 181 -11.07 -6.10 -27.84
CA GLU A 181 -12.01 -6.07 -28.95
C GLU A 181 -11.54 -5.15 -30.10
N GLU A 182 -11.04 -3.95 -29.78
CA GLU A 182 -10.45 -3.04 -30.78
C GLU A 182 -9.24 -3.67 -31.48
N ASN A 183 -8.33 -4.30 -30.72
CA ASN A 183 -7.20 -5.02 -31.30
C ASN A 183 -7.65 -6.21 -32.16
N ARG A 184 -8.71 -6.92 -31.75
CA ARG A 184 -9.29 -8.00 -32.56
C ARG A 184 -9.84 -7.45 -33.88
N GLN A 185 -10.51 -6.30 -33.85
CA GLN A 185 -11.05 -5.68 -35.05
C GLN A 185 -9.93 -5.19 -35.98
N LEU A 186 -8.94 -4.48 -35.45
CA LEU A 186 -7.78 -4.02 -36.21
C LEU A 186 -7.02 -5.17 -36.86
N LYS A 187 -6.87 -6.31 -36.18
CA LYS A 187 -6.25 -7.51 -36.77
C LYS A 187 -7.04 -8.02 -37.98
N LYS A 188 -8.38 -8.06 -37.89
CA LYS A 188 -9.25 -8.46 -39.00
C LYS A 188 -9.13 -7.48 -40.18
N ASP A 189 -9.08 -6.19 -39.90
CA ASP A 189 -8.97 -5.16 -40.93
C ASP A 189 -7.60 -5.22 -41.65
N VAL A 190 -6.51 -5.46 -40.89
CA VAL A 190 -5.18 -5.67 -41.45
C VAL A 190 -5.12 -6.92 -42.31
N GLU A 191 -5.68 -8.04 -41.84
CA GLU A 191 -5.74 -9.29 -42.59
C GLU A 191 -6.54 -9.13 -43.89
N TRP A 192 -7.69 -8.44 -43.83
CA TRP A 192 -8.48 -8.10 -45.01
C TRP A 192 -7.69 -7.24 -46.01
N ASN A 193 -7.01 -6.19 -45.53
CA ASN A 193 -6.21 -5.31 -46.39
C ASN A 193 -5.02 -6.04 -47.03
N LEU A 194 -4.37 -6.95 -46.30
CA LEU A 194 -3.31 -7.79 -46.83
C LEU A 194 -3.82 -8.69 -47.96
N GLU A 195 -5.00 -9.28 -47.79
CA GLU A 195 -5.61 -10.13 -48.81
C GLU A 195 -6.02 -9.33 -50.05
N GLN A 196 -6.57 -8.12 -49.87
CA GLN A 196 -6.85 -7.21 -50.97
C GLN A 196 -5.56 -6.79 -51.70
N MET A 197 -4.48 -6.48 -50.98
CA MET A 197 -3.19 -6.18 -51.58
C MET A 197 -2.65 -7.35 -52.40
N ARG A 198 -2.71 -8.58 -51.87
CA ARG A 198 -2.29 -9.80 -52.61
C ARG A 198 -3.10 -9.98 -53.89
N LEU A 199 -4.40 -9.73 -53.85
CA LEU A 199 -5.25 -9.81 -55.03
C LEU A 199 -4.84 -8.78 -56.09
N VAL A 200 -4.61 -7.52 -55.68
CA VAL A 200 -4.15 -6.46 -56.60
C VAL A 200 -2.78 -6.79 -57.19
N GLU A 201 -1.85 -7.30 -56.37
CA GLU A 201 -0.52 -7.72 -56.83
C GLU A 201 -0.63 -8.86 -57.86
N SER A 202 -1.51 -9.84 -57.62
CA SER A 202 -1.76 -10.92 -58.56
C SER A 202 -2.36 -10.43 -59.89
N ILE A 203 -3.28 -9.46 -59.84
CA ILE A 203 -3.85 -8.85 -61.05
C ILE A 203 -2.78 -8.10 -61.83
N ARG A 204 -1.99 -7.24 -61.15
CA ARG A 204 -0.88 -6.51 -61.77
C ARG A 204 0.15 -7.43 -62.41
N GLN A 205 0.49 -8.53 -61.75
CA GLN A 205 1.41 -9.52 -62.28
C GLN A 205 0.87 -10.15 -63.56
N LYS A 206 -0.41 -10.54 -63.58
CA LYS A 206 -1.07 -11.08 -64.79
C LYS A 206 -1.10 -10.07 -65.93
N GLU A 207 -1.49 -8.82 -65.66
CA GLU A 207 -1.49 -7.74 -66.66
C GLU A 207 -0.09 -7.50 -67.23
N HIS A 208 0.94 -7.53 -66.39
CA HIS A 208 2.33 -7.37 -66.81
C HIS A 208 2.81 -8.54 -67.68
N ASP A 209 2.41 -9.78 -67.36
CA ASP A 209 2.74 -10.97 -68.14
C ASP A 209 2.01 -10.98 -69.50
N GLU A 210 0.74 -10.57 -69.54
CA GLU A 210 -0.02 -10.37 -70.79
C GLU A 210 0.61 -9.28 -71.67
N LEU A 211 1.03 -8.15 -71.09
CA LEU A 211 1.75 -7.10 -71.81
C LEU A 211 3.08 -7.60 -72.37
N ARG A 212 3.86 -8.37 -71.58
CA ARG A 212 5.09 -9.01 -72.06
C ARG A 212 4.84 -9.94 -73.24
N GLN A 213 3.78 -10.75 -73.15
CA GLN A 213 3.40 -11.64 -74.24
C GLN A 213 3.05 -10.85 -75.51
N SER A 214 2.22 -9.80 -75.41
CA SER A 214 1.84 -8.96 -76.55
C SER A 214 3.06 -8.26 -77.18
N VAL A 215 4.00 -7.77 -76.36
CA VAL A 215 5.26 -7.18 -76.85
C VAL A 215 6.12 -8.22 -77.58
N SER A 216 6.21 -9.44 -77.05
CA SER A 216 6.95 -10.54 -77.69
C SER A 216 6.35 -10.93 -79.05
N GLU A 217 5.03 -11.02 -79.13
CA GLU A 217 4.29 -11.30 -80.37
C GLU A 217 4.51 -10.19 -81.41
N LYS A 218 4.36 -8.92 -81.02
CA LYS A 218 4.61 -7.76 -81.89
C LYS A 218 6.08 -7.68 -82.32
N SER A 219 7.02 -7.96 -81.43
CA SER A 219 8.46 -7.98 -81.74
C SER A 219 8.79 -9.09 -82.74
N SER A 220 8.21 -10.27 -82.59
CA SER A 220 8.35 -11.37 -83.55
C SER A 220 7.79 -11.01 -84.93
N LEU A 221 6.63 -10.34 -84.98
CA LEU A 221 6.07 -9.84 -86.24
C LEU A 221 6.99 -8.81 -86.91
N ILE A 222 7.51 -7.84 -86.14
CA ILE A 222 8.46 -6.84 -86.65
C ILE A 222 9.73 -7.52 -87.18
N SER A 223 10.26 -8.51 -86.47
CA SER A 223 11.42 -9.28 -86.90
C SER A 223 11.14 -10.01 -88.23
N ASN A 224 9.97 -10.63 -88.36
CA ASN A 224 9.56 -11.31 -89.59
C ASN A 224 9.41 -10.32 -90.77
N MET A 225 8.72 -9.20 -90.55
CA MET A 225 8.60 -8.13 -91.55
C MET A 225 9.97 -7.55 -91.95
N ARG A 226 10.92 -7.42 -91.01
CA ARG A 226 12.27 -6.95 -91.29
C ARG A 226 13.02 -7.89 -92.23
N VAL A 227 12.93 -9.20 -92.01
CA VAL A 227 13.52 -10.21 -92.92
C VAL A 227 12.90 -10.13 -94.31
N GLU A 228 11.60 -9.86 -94.40
CA GLU A 228 10.91 -9.72 -95.69
C GLU A 228 11.30 -8.44 -96.42
N ILE A 229 11.46 -7.32 -95.70
CA ILE A 229 12.02 -6.08 -96.24
C ILE A 229 13.44 -6.31 -96.77
N ASP A 230 14.31 -6.97 -96.00
CA ASP A 230 15.68 -7.26 -96.43
C ASP A 230 15.69 -8.14 -97.69
N LYS A 231 14.80 -9.15 -97.77
CA LYS A 231 14.62 -9.96 -99.00
C LYS A 231 14.16 -9.11 -100.17
N LEU A 232 13.17 -8.24 -100.01
CA LEU A 232 12.66 -7.37 -101.07
C LEU A 232 13.73 -6.39 -101.54
N GLN A 233 14.49 -5.79 -100.63
CA GLN A 233 15.64 -4.96 -100.97
C GLN A 233 16.66 -5.74 -101.79
N GLN A 234 16.97 -7.00 -101.43
CA GLN A 234 17.89 -7.85 -102.18
C GLN A 234 17.41 -8.18 -103.59
N HIS A 235 16.10 -8.23 -103.83
CA HIS A 235 15.50 -8.46 -105.16
C HIS A 235 15.31 -7.18 -105.99
N GLN A 236 15.36 -6.00 -105.37
CA GLN A 236 15.05 -4.71 -106.02
C GLN A 236 16.29 -3.81 -106.22
N VAL A 237 17.51 -4.39 -106.29
CA VAL A 237 18.72 -3.66 -106.74
C VAL A 237 19.18 -4.08 -108.14
N PRO A 238 18.49 -3.67 -109.23
CA PRO A 238 19.15 -3.45 -110.51
C PRO A 238 19.82 -2.06 -110.48
N SER A 239 21.16 -2.07 -110.52
CA SER A 239 22.02 -1.10 -111.19
C SER A 239 21.32 0.15 -111.76
N PHE A 240 21.46 1.27 -111.06
CA PHE A 240 21.56 2.58 -111.70
C PHE A 240 22.84 3.25 -111.22
N GLU A 241 23.84 3.23 -112.10
CA GLU A 241 25.02 4.07 -112.03
C GLU A 241 24.58 5.49 -112.41
N TYR A 242 24.55 6.38 -111.43
CA TYR A 242 24.37 7.82 -111.66
C TYR A 242 25.76 8.48 -111.71
N VAL A 243 26.14 8.91 -112.91
CA VAL A 243 27.35 9.66 -113.22
C VAL A 243 27.24 11.08 -112.62
N PRO A 244 28.21 11.55 -111.81
CA PRO A 244 28.28 12.96 -111.44
C PRO A 244 28.90 13.75 -112.60
N GLU A 245 28.05 14.45 -113.35
CA GLU A 245 28.48 15.49 -114.28
C GLU A 245 28.88 16.73 -113.49
N ALA A 246 30.08 17.22 -113.77
CA ALA A 246 30.64 18.42 -113.17
C ALA A 246 29.91 19.67 -113.67
N THR A 247 29.29 20.43 -112.76
CA THR A 247 28.93 21.83 -113.04
C THR A 247 28.89 22.67 -111.77
N THR A 248 29.78 23.67 -111.75
CA THR A 248 29.58 25.05 -111.28
C THR A 248 29.09 25.32 -109.85
N THR A 249 29.99 25.96 -109.10
CA THR A 249 29.71 27.02 -108.12
C THR A 249 28.50 27.88 -108.51
N GLU A 250 27.35 27.62 -107.89
CA GLU A 250 26.30 28.62 -107.69
C GLU A 250 25.82 28.50 -106.25
N SER A 251 25.83 29.63 -105.56
CA SER A 251 25.34 29.81 -104.20
C SER A 251 24.02 29.08 -104.01
N GLU A 252 23.98 28.12 -103.08
CA GLU A 252 22.80 27.35 -102.72
C GLU A 252 21.82 28.27 -101.98
N TYR A 253 21.11 29.11 -102.75
CA TYR A 253 19.97 29.86 -102.27
C TYR A 253 18.84 28.84 -102.08
N ILE A 254 18.62 28.41 -100.83
CA ILE A 254 17.43 27.67 -100.42
C ILE A 254 16.22 28.39 -101.02
N LYS A 255 15.37 27.67 -101.76
CA LYS A 255 14.18 28.28 -102.36
C LYS A 255 13.31 28.83 -101.23
N ARG A 256 12.70 30.00 -101.42
CA ARG A 256 11.92 30.69 -100.37
C ARG A 256 10.92 29.75 -99.65
N GLU A 257 10.33 28.82 -100.39
CA GLU A 257 9.38 27.80 -99.91
C GLU A 257 10.04 26.76 -98.98
N GLU A 258 11.27 26.32 -99.27
CA GLU A 258 12.03 25.39 -98.42
C GLU A 258 12.47 26.06 -97.11
N HIS A 259 12.85 27.34 -97.18
CA HIS A 259 13.14 28.14 -96.00
C HIS A 259 11.90 28.36 -95.14
N GLU A 260 10.72 28.60 -95.75
CA GLU A 260 9.45 28.68 -95.01
C GLU A 260 9.08 27.37 -94.32
N LEU A 261 9.31 26.22 -94.97
CA LEU A 261 9.10 24.91 -94.37
C LEU A 261 10.02 24.67 -93.17
N GLN A 262 11.31 25.01 -93.29
CA GLN A 262 12.27 24.90 -92.18
C GLN A 262 11.90 25.83 -91.02
N VAL A 263 11.50 27.08 -91.30
CA VAL A 263 11.04 28.02 -90.25
C VAL A 263 9.78 27.50 -89.57
N LYS A 264 8.85 26.87 -90.31
CA LYS A 264 7.65 26.28 -89.74
C LYS A 264 7.96 25.07 -88.85
N ASP A 265 8.88 24.20 -89.27
CA ASP A 265 9.30 23.06 -88.46
C ASP A 265 10.07 23.49 -87.20
N LEU A 266 10.97 24.46 -87.30
CA LEU A 266 11.65 25.04 -86.13
C LEU A 266 10.67 25.71 -85.16
N LYS A 267 9.65 26.42 -85.66
CA LYS A 267 8.57 26.96 -84.81
C LYS A 267 7.80 25.85 -84.10
N ARG A 268 7.50 24.74 -84.79
CA ARG A 268 6.84 23.59 -84.18
C ARG A 268 7.71 22.95 -83.10
N GLN A 269 8.99 22.75 -83.37
CA GLN A 269 9.96 22.24 -82.38
C GLN A 269 10.07 23.17 -81.17
N MET A 270 10.11 24.48 -81.39
CA MET A 270 10.11 25.48 -80.30
C MET A 270 8.83 25.40 -79.45
N SER A 271 7.66 25.30 -80.08
CA SER A 271 6.39 25.12 -79.38
C SER A 271 6.35 23.82 -78.58
N GLN A 272 6.89 22.73 -79.14
CA GLN A 272 6.98 21.45 -78.45
C GLN A 272 7.89 21.53 -77.22
N LEU A 273 9.09 22.12 -77.37
CA LEU A 273 10.00 22.32 -76.24
C LEU A 273 9.41 23.23 -75.15
N LEU A 274 8.64 24.26 -75.53
CA LEU A 274 7.96 25.11 -74.55
C LEU A 274 6.87 24.35 -73.77
N ALA A 275 6.11 23.47 -74.43
CA ALA A 275 5.12 22.63 -73.77
C ALA A 275 5.79 21.66 -72.78
N GLU A 276 6.85 20.96 -73.20
CA GLU A 276 7.62 20.07 -72.33
C GLU A 276 8.24 20.82 -71.14
N ASN A 277 8.70 22.06 -71.34
CA ASN A 277 9.24 22.88 -70.24
C ASN A 277 8.17 23.28 -69.22
N LEU A 278 6.95 23.54 -69.68
CA LEU A 278 5.82 23.82 -68.79
C LEU A 278 5.46 22.59 -67.97
N GLU A 279 5.38 21.40 -68.59
CA GLU A 279 5.12 20.13 -67.89
C GLU A 279 6.19 19.82 -66.83
N ILE A 280 7.48 20.03 -67.17
CA ILE A 280 8.59 19.86 -66.22
C ILE A 280 8.47 20.83 -65.04
N ASN A 281 8.07 22.09 -65.28
CA ASN A 281 7.89 23.07 -64.21
C ASN A 281 6.71 22.72 -63.30
N ASP A 282 5.60 22.25 -63.87
CA ASP A 282 4.44 21.80 -63.11
C ASP A 282 4.80 20.59 -62.24
N MET A 283 5.50 19.60 -62.81
CA MET A 283 5.99 18.44 -62.07
C MET A 283 6.98 18.84 -60.95
N LYS A 284 7.90 19.78 -61.23
CA LYS A 284 8.81 20.33 -60.21
C LYS A 284 8.04 20.98 -59.07
N LYS A 285 6.96 21.71 -59.38
CA LYS A 285 6.10 22.32 -58.37
C LYS A 285 5.43 21.26 -57.50
N THR A 286 4.90 20.20 -58.10
CA THR A 286 4.31 19.07 -57.35
C THR A 286 5.33 18.43 -56.40
N TYR A 287 6.57 18.17 -56.85
CA TYR A 287 7.60 17.62 -55.97
C TYR A 287 8.00 18.56 -54.83
N ILE A 288 8.02 19.88 -55.07
CA ILE A 288 8.27 20.86 -54.01
C ILE A 288 7.15 20.80 -52.97
N ASP A 289 5.90 20.74 -53.39
CA ASP A 289 4.74 20.68 -52.50
C ASP A 289 4.74 19.38 -51.67
N GLU A 290 5.07 18.25 -52.29
CA GLU A 290 5.23 16.96 -51.60
C GLU A 290 6.36 16.99 -50.57
N ILE A 291 7.53 17.51 -50.94
CA ILE A 291 8.66 17.69 -50.01
C ILE A 291 8.26 18.58 -48.82
N ASN A 292 7.49 19.64 -49.06
CA ASN A 292 7.03 20.52 -47.99
C ASN A 292 6.04 19.81 -47.05
N CYS A 293 5.11 19.02 -47.60
CA CYS A 293 4.19 18.20 -46.80
C CYS A 293 4.95 17.19 -45.94
N LEU A 294 5.93 16.48 -46.52
CA LEU A 294 6.77 15.53 -45.80
C LEU A 294 7.58 16.19 -44.68
N LYS A 295 8.10 17.41 -44.90
CA LYS A 295 8.81 18.16 -43.85
C LYS A 295 7.90 18.50 -42.68
N VAL A 296 6.69 18.98 -42.93
CA VAL A 296 5.72 19.28 -41.87
C VAL A 296 5.35 18.02 -41.09
N ASN A 297 5.14 16.89 -41.78
CA ASN A 297 4.87 15.61 -41.14
C ASN A 297 6.05 15.11 -40.30
N LEU A 298 7.28 15.33 -40.76
CA LEU A 298 8.48 15.01 -39.99
C LEU A 298 8.56 15.85 -38.72
N THR A 299 8.39 17.18 -38.83
CA THR A 299 8.40 18.07 -37.65
C THR A 299 7.32 17.70 -36.64
N SER A 300 6.10 17.42 -37.10
CA SER A 300 5.01 17.03 -36.18
C SER A 300 5.27 15.68 -35.51
N ALA A 301 5.84 14.71 -36.23
CA ALA A 301 6.25 13.43 -35.66
C ALA A 301 7.39 13.59 -34.63
N GLU A 302 8.36 14.46 -34.89
CA GLU A 302 9.45 14.78 -33.95
C GLU A 302 8.92 15.46 -32.68
N GLU A 303 8.00 16.41 -32.80
CA GLU A 303 7.35 17.07 -31.67
C GLU A 303 6.57 16.06 -30.80
N LEU A 304 5.81 15.16 -31.42
CA LEU A 304 5.11 14.10 -30.71
C LEU A 304 6.07 13.15 -30.00
N PHE A 305 7.18 12.78 -30.65
CA PHE A 305 8.21 11.94 -30.04
C PHE A 305 8.87 12.63 -28.83
N ASN A 306 9.13 13.93 -28.93
CA ASN A 306 9.68 14.70 -27.82
C ASN A 306 8.69 14.83 -26.65
N ALA A 307 7.40 15.04 -26.94
CA ALA A 307 6.34 15.10 -25.93
C ALA A 307 6.20 13.76 -25.20
N THR A 308 6.07 12.66 -25.94
CA THR A 308 5.99 11.31 -25.35
C THR A 308 7.23 10.95 -24.53
N ARG A 309 8.43 11.33 -24.99
CA ARG A 309 9.67 11.15 -24.22
C ARG A 309 9.67 11.95 -22.91
N ALA A 310 9.14 13.17 -22.91
CA ALA A 310 9.01 13.98 -21.71
C ALA A 310 8.03 13.34 -20.71
N ASP A 311 6.90 12.81 -21.18
CA ASP A 311 5.91 12.12 -20.35
C ASP A 311 6.50 10.85 -19.71
N VAL A 312 7.24 10.05 -20.48
CA VAL A 312 7.94 8.86 -19.96
C VAL A 312 8.93 9.26 -18.86
N ASN A 313 9.68 10.35 -19.03
CA ASN A 313 10.61 10.82 -18.01
C ASN A 313 9.88 11.31 -16.75
N ASN A 314 8.73 11.98 -16.90
CA ASN A 314 7.91 12.43 -15.78
C ASN A 314 7.36 11.24 -14.97
N LEU A 315 6.83 10.22 -15.67
CA LEU A 315 6.35 8.99 -15.04
C LEU A 315 7.47 8.27 -14.28
N LYS A 316 8.65 8.12 -14.88
CA LYS A 316 9.82 7.54 -14.21
C LYS A 316 10.23 8.31 -12.95
N ALA A 317 10.17 9.64 -12.97
CA ALA A 317 10.47 10.46 -11.80
C ALA A 317 9.45 10.26 -10.67
N LYS A 318 8.17 10.12 -11.01
CA LYS A 318 7.11 9.81 -10.04
C LYS A 318 7.23 8.41 -9.45
N ASP A 319 7.58 7.42 -10.28
CA ASP A 319 7.81 6.05 -9.82
C ASP A 319 8.99 6.00 -8.83
N LEU A 320 10.10 6.69 -9.14
CA LEU A 320 11.24 6.82 -8.21
C LEU A 320 10.83 7.44 -6.87
N GLN A 321 10.02 8.50 -6.89
CA GLN A 321 9.53 9.13 -5.66
C GLN A 321 8.65 8.17 -4.84
N LYS A 322 7.84 7.34 -5.51
CA LYS A 322 6.98 6.34 -4.86
C LYS A 322 7.80 5.20 -4.28
N ASP A 323 8.86 4.77 -4.96
CA ASP A 323 9.78 3.75 -4.45
C ASP A 323 10.51 4.23 -3.19
N GLU A 324 10.93 5.50 -3.14
CA GLU A 324 11.50 6.12 -1.93
C GLU A 324 10.49 6.14 -0.76
N GLU A 325 9.24 6.51 -1.01
CA GLU A 325 8.16 6.48 -0.01
C GLU A 325 7.91 5.06 0.51
N ILE A 326 7.86 4.06 -0.37
CA ILE A 326 7.71 2.66 0.00
C ILE A 326 8.90 2.18 0.83
N ALA A 327 10.12 2.56 0.48
CA ALA A 327 11.33 2.20 1.24
C ALA A 327 11.31 2.80 2.65
N TYR A 328 10.88 4.05 2.78
CA TYR A 328 10.70 4.70 4.08
C TYR A 328 9.66 3.97 4.94
N LEU A 329 8.48 3.70 4.39
CA LEU A 329 7.40 3.01 5.13
C LEU A 329 7.79 1.58 5.53
N LYS A 330 8.51 0.84 4.67
CA LYS A 330 9.05 -0.48 5.02
C LYS A 330 10.00 -0.41 6.20
N THR A 331 10.92 0.56 6.19
CA THR A 331 11.86 0.78 7.29
C THR A 331 11.12 1.11 8.60
N GLN A 332 10.08 1.93 8.53
CA GLN A 332 9.25 2.27 9.68
C GLN A 332 8.52 1.03 10.24
N ILE A 333 7.93 0.20 9.37
CA ILE A 333 7.29 -1.07 9.78
C ILE A 333 8.31 -2.00 10.44
N ASP A 334 9.52 -2.10 9.90
CA ASP A 334 10.57 -2.94 10.46
C ASP A 334 11.04 -2.48 11.85
N ILE A 335 11.06 -1.16 12.09
CA ILE A 335 11.36 -0.58 13.41
C ILE A 335 10.24 -0.95 14.39
N TYR A 336 8.98 -0.65 14.06
CA TYR A 336 7.86 -0.96 14.94
C TYR A 336 7.72 -2.46 15.22
N ARG A 337 8.02 -3.32 14.23
CA ARG A 337 8.04 -4.77 14.44
C ARG A 337 9.09 -5.15 15.48
N ARG A 338 10.33 -4.65 15.34
CA ARG A 338 11.40 -4.93 16.30
C ARG A 338 11.09 -4.40 17.71
N ASP A 339 10.55 -3.19 17.80
CA ASP A 339 10.18 -2.59 19.09
C ASP A 339 9.05 -3.40 19.76
N PHE A 340 8.07 -3.85 19.00
CA PHE A 340 7.00 -4.72 19.50
C PHE A 340 7.53 -6.08 19.97
N GLU A 341 8.41 -6.71 19.20
CA GLU A 341 9.05 -7.99 19.57
C GLU A 341 9.87 -7.85 20.85
N MET A 342 10.62 -6.75 20.99
CA MET A 342 11.42 -6.45 22.18
C MET A 342 10.53 -6.24 23.41
N GLU A 343 9.52 -5.37 23.31
CA GLU A 343 8.56 -5.12 24.39
C GLU A 343 7.84 -6.40 24.80
N ARG A 344 7.49 -7.26 23.84
CA ARG A 344 6.87 -8.56 24.12
C ARG A 344 7.82 -9.45 24.93
N ALA A 345 9.08 -9.58 24.51
CA ALA A 345 10.07 -10.39 25.22
C ALA A 345 10.28 -9.88 26.65
N ASP A 346 10.34 -8.56 26.84
CA ASP A 346 10.46 -7.94 28.16
C ASP A 346 9.23 -8.19 29.04
N ARG A 347 8.01 -8.11 28.47
CA ARG A 347 6.79 -8.45 29.21
C ARG A 347 6.73 -9.93 29.60
N GLU A 348 7.13 -10.84 28.71
CA GLU A 348 7.18 -12.28 29.01
C GLU A 348 8.18 -12.55 30.13
N LYS A 349 9.35 -11.89 30.11
CA LYS A 349 10.35 -11.97 31.18
C LYS A 349 9.79 -11.45 32.51
N ASN A 350 9.17 -10.27 32.52
CA ASN A 350 8.58 -9.68 33.72
C ASN A 350 7.45 -10.54 34.30
N ALA A 351 6.63 -11.15 33.44
CA ALA A 351 5.61 -12.10 33.87
C ALA A 351 6.21 -13.34 34.54
N GLY A 352 7.30 -13.88 33.97
CA GLY A 352 8.05 -14.99 34.56
C GLY A 352 8.68 -14.63 35.91
N GLU A 353 9.31 -13.46 36.02
CA GLU A 353 9.86 -12.96 37.29
C GLU A 353 8.76 -12.77 38.34
N LYS A 354 7.60 -12.23 37.95
CA LYS A 354 6.44 -12.08 38.85
C LYS A 354 5.93 -13.43 39.36
N GLU A 355 5.85 -14.44 38.49
CA GLU A 355 5.46 -15.80 38.89
C GLU A 355 6.48 -16.38 39.88
N GLN A 356 7.77 -16.20 39.61
CA GLN A 356 8.86 -16.60 40.52
C GLN A 356 8.72 -15.94 41.90
N TYR A 357 8.50 -14.62 41.96
CA TYR A 357 8.29 -13.92 43.23
C TYR A 357 7.08 -14.43 44.01
N LEU A 358 6.00 -14.81 43.34
CA LEU A 358 4.82 -15.40 43.99
C LEU A 358 5.12 -16.80 44.55
N VAL A 359 5.91 -17.61 43.85
CA VAL A 359 6.37 -18.91 44.36
C VAL A 359 7.24 -18.74 45.60
N ASP A 360 8.19 -17.81 45.56
CA ASP A 360 9.09 -17.53 46.68
C ASP A 360 8.33 -16.98 47.89
N LEU A 361 7.36 -16.09 47.68
CA LEU A 361 6.49 -15.58 48.74
C LEU A 361 5.70 -16.70 49.42
N ARG A 362 5.12 -17.63 48.64
CA ARG A 362 4.41 -18.80 49.19
C ARG A 362 5.36 -19.74 49.94
N ALA A 363 6.61 -19.90 49.48
CA ALA A 363 7.60 -20.70 50.19
C ALA A 363 8.00 -20.07 51.53
N LEU A 364 8.22 -18.75 51.56
CA LEU A 364 8.51 -18.00 52.78
C LEU A 364 7.34 -18.02 53.77
N GLN A 365 6.10 -17.84 53.29
CA GLN A 365 4.91 -17.94 54.12
C GLN A 365 4.78 -19.32 54.76
N ARG A 366 5.02 -20.40 54.00
CA ARG A 366 5.04 -21.78 54.56
C ARG A 366 6.11 -21.94 55.63
N ARG A 367 7.34 -21.48 55.38
CA ARG A 367 8.43 -21.54 56.36
C ARG A 367 8.12 -20.73 57.63
N ASN A 368 7.53 -19.55 57.49
CA ASN A 368 7.12 -18.75 58.65
C ASN A 368 6.02 -19.44 59.45
N GLN A 369 5.05 -20.07 58.78
CA GLN A 369 4.01 -20.87 59.43
C GLN A 369 4.63 -22.04 60.21
N GLU A 370 5.56 -22.78 59.60
CA GLU A 370 6.30 -23.88 60.27
C GLU A 370 7.06 -23.39 61.51
N LEU A 371 7.70 -22.22 61.44
CA LEU A 371 8.41 -21.62 62.58
C LEU A 371 7.45 -21.20 63.70
N ILE A 372 6.29 -20.61 63.36
CA ILE A 372 5.26 -20.26 64.34
C ILE A 372 4.74 -21.51 65.03
N GLU A 373 4.48 -22.58 64.28
CA GLU A 373 4.04 -23.88 64.81
C GLU A 373 5.11 -24.50 65.73
N ALA A 374 6.39 -24.48 65.33
CA ALA A 374 7.49 -24.98 66.16
C ALA A 374 7.66 -24.18 67.47
N LEU A 375 7.51 -22.86 67.44
CA LEU A 375 7.52 -22.02 68.64
C LEU A 375 6.31 -22.33 69.54
N ALA A 376 5.12 -22.50 68.97
CA ALA A 376 3.92 -22.86 69.71
C ALA A 376 4.06 -24.24 70.40
N GLU A 377 4.64 -25.23 69.70
CA GLU A 377 4.90 -26.56 70.27
C GLU A 377 5.96 -26.49 71.38
N SER A 378 7.00 -25.66 71.22
CA SER A 378 7.99 -25.39 72.27
C SER A 378 7.36 -24.75 73.51
N HIS A 379 6.47 -23.76 73.33
CA HIS A 379 5.73 -23.14 74.44
C HIS A 379 4.75 -24.12 75.12
N LYS A 380 4.18 -25.06 74.38
CA LYS A 380 3.33 -26.12 74.92
C LYS A 380 4.13 -27.14 75.74
N ASN A 381 5.32 -27.51 75.27
CA ASN A 381 6.25 -28.37 76.02
C ASN A 381 6.85 -27.67 77.25
N SER A 382 7.02 -26.34 77.21
CA SER A 382 7.47 -25.53 78.36
C SER A 382 6.40 -25.39 79.46
N LYS A 383 5.10 -25.54 79.16
CA LYS A 383 4.01 -25.48 80.15
C LYS A 383 3.81 -26.76 80.98
N SER A 384 4.64 -27.79 80.80
CA SER A 384 4.63 -29.02 81.60
C SER A 384 5.59 -29.00 82.80
N SER A 385 6.10 -27.83 83.21
CA SER A 385 6.87 -27.67 84.46
C SER A 385 6.48 -26.37 85.16
N TYR A 386 5.74 -26.51 86.27
CA TYR A 386 5.29 -25.42 87.13
C TYR A 386 6.46 -24.76 87.88
N THR A 387 6.54 -23.42 87.85
CA THR A 387 6.62 -22.54 89.04
C THR A 387 6.39 -21.07 88.62
N PRO A 388 5.55 -20.28 89.33
CA PRO A 388 5.46 -18.84 89.14
C PRO A 388 6.51 -18.13 90.00
N SER A 389 7.42 -17.39 89.38
CA SER A 389 8.32 -16.50 90.11
C SER A 389 8.23 -15.08 89.54
N THR A 390 7.61 -14.21 90.32
CA THR A 390 7.69 -12.76 90.28
C THR A 390 9.14 -12.31 90.48
N SER A 391 9.68 -11.55 89.54
CA SER A 391 10.73 -10.56 89.81
C SER A 391 10.80 -9.54 88.68
N ALA A 392 10.31 -8.34 88.97
CA ALA A 392 10.70 -7.13 88.29
C ALA A 392 12.14 -6.76 88.70
N SER A 393 12.76 -5.95 87.83
CA SER A 393 13.87 -5.01 88.09
C SER A 393 15.24 -5.35 87.49
N THR A 394 15.56 -4.54 86.47
CA THR A 394 16.81 -3.79 86.27
C THR A 394 18.12 -4.55 86.08
N SER A 395 18.63 -4.53 84.85
CA SER A 395 20.08 -4.40 84.61
C SER A 395 20.36 -3.68 83.30
N THR A 396 20.85 -2.45 83.45
CA THR A 396 21.51 -1.57 82.50
C THR A 396 22.82 -2.15 81.97
N VAL A 397 23.06 -1.91 80.68
CA VAL A 397 24.37 -1.67 80.02
C VAL A 397 25.36 -2.85 80.05
N ARG A 398 25.41 -3.54 78.91
CA ARG A 398 26.68 -3.90 78.28
C ARG A 398 26.55 -3.87 76.77
N ASP A 399 27.13 -2.80 76.22
CA ASP A 399 27.68 -2.74 74.87
C ASP A 399 28.62 -3.94 74.69
N GLU A 400 28.33 -4.83 73.75
CA GLU A 400 29.24 -5.21 72.67
C GLU A 400 28.70 -6.42 71.88
N GLN A 401 28.83 -6.31 70.55
CA GLN A 401 28.85 -7.39 69.55
C GLN A 401 27.50 -8.03 69.16
N ARG A 402 26.80 -7.33 68.25
CA ARG A 402 25.96 -7.97 67.23
C ARG A 402 26.55 -7.72 65.84
N PRO A 403 26.81 -8.78 65.05
CA PRO A 403 27.01 -8.66 63.61
C PRO A 403 25.70 -8.17 62.98
N VAL A 404 25.74 -7.03 62.29
CA VAL A 404 24.67 -6.60 61.40
C VAL A 404 24.74 -7.52 60.18
N LEU A 405 23.83 -8.49 60.12
CA LEU A 405 23.52 -9.22 58.89
C LEU A 405 22.56 -8.34 58.08
N ASP A 406 23.08 -7.77 57.01
CA ASP A 406 22.32 -7.23 55.88
C ASP A 406 21.27 -8.24 55.40
N PRO A 407 20.00 -7.85 55.21
CA PRO A 407 19.12 -8.54 54.31
C PRO A 407 19.26 -7.84 52.95
N THR A 408 20.10 -8.37 52.06
CA THR A 408 19.93 -8.41 50.58
C THR A 408 21.29 -8.78 49.97
N GLY A 409 21.61 -10.07 50.02
CA GLY A 409 22.72 -10.63 49.26
C GLY A 409 22.36 -10.81 47.80
N ALA A 410 22.50 -9.74 47.00
CA ALA A 410 22.69 -9.79 45.55
C ALA A 410 23.11 -8.41 45.00
N ALA A 411 24.14 -7.79 45.57
CA ALA A 411 24.83 -6.67 44.93
C ALA A 411 26.21 -7.16 44.50
N ALA A 412 26.36 -7.36 43.19
CA ALA A 412 27.66 -7.51 42.56
C ALA A 412 28.55 -6.34 42.96
N LYS A 413 29.84 -6.62 43.17
CA LYS A 413 30.90 -5.62 43.33
C LYS A 413 30.89 -4.71 42.09
N THR A 414 30.13 -3.63 42.10
CA THR A 414 30.37 -2.49 41.22
C THR A 414 31.55 -1.73 41.81
N ALA A 415 32.62 -1.64 41.06
CA ALA A 415 33.70 -0.69 41.33
C ALA A 415 33.09 0.68 41.67
N ASP A 416 33.69 1.40 42.63
CA ASP A 416 33.39 2.81 42.88
C ASP A 416 33.51 3.59 41.56
N THR A 417 32.39 3.75 40.85
CA THR A 417 32.32 4.57 39.64
C THR A 417 32.25 6.01 40.09
N GLU A 418 33.42 6.60 40.37
CA GLU A 418 33.55 8.05 40.49
C GLU A 418 33.24 8.68 39.13
N PHE A 419 32.08 9.34 39.02
CA PHE A 419 31.67 10.03 37.81
C PHE A 419 32.39 11.38 37.75
N ARG A 420 33.18 11.65 36.70
CA ARG A 420 33.95 12.89 36.56
C ARG A 420 33.37 13.82 35.49
N CYS A 421 33.33 15.11 35.81
CA CYS A 421 32.95 16.15 34.84
C CYS A 421 34.04 16.31 33.77
N PRO A 422 33.74 16.18 32.47
CA PRO A 422 34.75 16.32 31.41
C PRO A 422 35.29 17.75 31.26
N ILE A 423 34.60 18.75 31.83
CA ILE A 423 34.96 20.16 31.71
C ILE A 423 35.90 20.61 32.83
N CYS A 424 35.64 20.19 34.08
CA CYS A 424 36.41 20.64 35.25
C CYS A 424 37.04 19.49 36.07
N SER A 425 36.89 18.23 35.62
CA SER A 425 37.46 17.01 36.22
C SER A 425 37.07 16.70 37.66
N LYS A 426 36.08 17.39 38.23
CA LYS A 426 35.52 17.11 39.56
C LYS A 426 34.80 15.76 39.57
N SER A 427 35.05 14.94 40.61
CA SER A 427 34.40 13.64 40.82
C SER A 427 33.12 13.77 41.64
N PHE A 428 32.15 12.92 41.32
CA PHE A 428 30.84 12.85 41.93
C PHE A 428 30.46 11.39 42.15
N ASN A 429 29.78 11.14 43.27
CA ASN A 429 29.40 9.78 43.68
C ASN A 429 28.02 9.35 43.13
N ALA A 430 27.32 10.25 42.43
CA ALA A 430 26.02 9.99 41.83
C ALA A 430 25.91 10.67 40.47
N LEU A 431 25.39 9.93 39.48
CA LEU A 431 25.26 10.40 38.09
C LEU A 431 24.34 11.62 37.95
N THR A 432 23.27 11.69 38.75
CA THR A 432 22.34 12.83 38.74
C THR A 432 23.00 14.14 39.17
N VAL A 433 23.89 14.07 40.15
CA VAL A 433 24.67 15.22 40.63
C VAL A 433 25.71 15.64 39.58
N LEU A 434 26.33 14.67 38.90
CA LEU A 434 27.21 14.97 37.76
C LEU A 434 26.43 15.67 36.62
N GLN A 435 25.26 15.17 36.25
CA GLN A 435 24.47 15.74 35.15
C GLN A 435 24.06 17.19 35.42
N SER A 436 23.57 17.48 36.63
CA SER A 436 23.28 18.86 37.04
C SER A 436 24.54 19.72 36.97
N HIS A 437 25.67 19.22 37.47
CA HIS A 437 26.91 19.95 37.47
C HIS A 437 27.47 20.20 36.06
N VAL A 438 27.37 19.23 35.15
CA VAL A 438 27.84 19.37 33.76
C VAL A 438 27.04 20.45 33.03
N ASN A 439 25.72 20.50 33.22
CA ASN A 439 24.89 21.57 32.66
C ASN A 439 25.30 22.93 33.21
N ASP A 440 25.48 23.04 34.54
CA ASP A 440 25.96 24.29 35.16
C ASP A 440 27.38 24.68 34.74
N CYS A 441 28.24 23.70 34.42
CA CYS A 441 29.61 23.92 33.95
C CYS A 441 29.69 24.32 32.48
N LEU A 442 28.73 23.88 31.66
CA LEU A 442 28.58 24.31 30.27
C LEU A 442 28.11 25.76 30.17
N ASP A 443 27.24 26.20 31.09
CA ASP A 443 26.69 27.56 31.05
C ASP A 443 27.65 28.64 31.58
N LYS A 444 28.72 28.25 32.29
CA LYS A 444 29.67 29.17 32.96
C LYS A 444 31.05 29.29 32.31
N ASN A 445 31.31 28.52 31.26
CA ASN A 445 32.51 28.60 30.41
C ASN A 445 32.11 29.02 29.01
#